data_AF-A0A0C2D4U3-F1
#
_entry.id   AF-A0A0C2D4U3-F1
#
_cell.length_a   1.000
_cell.length_b   1.000
_cell.length_c   1.000
_cell.angle_alpha   90.00
_cell.angle_beta   90.00
_cell.angle_gamma   90.00
#
_symmetry.space_group_name_H-M   'P 1'
#
loop_
_entity.id
_entity.type
_entity.pdbx_description
1 polymer ?
#
loop_
_entity_poly.entity_id
_entity_poly.type
_entity_poly.pdbx_seq_one_letter_code
_entity_poly.pdbx_strand_id
1 'polypeptide(L)'
;MVSMTATENFRILSRFTEITVRASHRFYIAFENSICKDYVTEKYFLRMSQLLVPVVFERKIPEDLGLPSDSFIALDDFNSIRELGNYLNKLRYDDYSYSRYFAWTKTFAKPILYRSDALCNICMDIYNQSKMEIRNITQYYVENQCNNFK
;
A
#
# COMPACT_ATOMS: atom_id res chain seq x y z
N MET A 1 -31.70 -2.46 -26.13
CA MET A 1 -31.71 -1.70 -24.87
C MET A 1 -31.47 -2.69 -23.75
N VAL A 2 -30.21 -2.86 -23.33
CA VAL A 2 -29.85 -3.89 -22.34
C VAL A 2 -30.26 -3.37 -20.97
N SER A 3 -31.19 -4.06 -20.33
CA SER A 3 -31.62 -3.75 -18.96
C SER A 3 -30.49 -4.14 -18.01
N MET A 4 -29.80 -3.15 -17.45
CA MET A 4 -28.75 -3.37 -16.47
C MET A 4 -29.38 -3.59 -15.09
N THR A 5 -28.94 -4.63 -14.40
CA THR A 5 -29.51 -5.00 -13.09
C THR A 5 -29.07 -4.02 -12.00
N ALA A 6 -29.86 -3.85 -10.94
CA ALA A 6 -29.56 -2.90 -9.85
C ALA A 6 -28.15 -3.10 -9.23
N THR A 7 -27.65 -4.34 -9.25
CA THR A 7 -26.31 -4.73 -8.78
C THR A 7 -25.19 -4.19 -9.68
N GLU A 8 -25.41 -4.13 -10.99
CA GLU A 8 -24.46 -3.53 -11.94
C GLU A 8 -24.42 -2.01 -11.76
N ASN A 9 -25.57 -1.37 -11.53
CA ASN A 9 -25.64 0.07 -11.25
C ASN A 9 -24.89 0.44 -9.96
N PHE A 10 -24.99 -0.36 -8.90
CA PHE A 10 -24.25 -0.12 -7.65
C PHE A 10 -22.72 -0.27 -7.82
N ARG A 11 -22.28 -1.30 -8.57
CA ARG A 11 -20.85 -1.51 -8.89
C ARG A 11 -20.27 -0.44 -9.81
N ILE A 12 -21.08 0.10 -10.71
CA ILE A 12 -20.69 1.19 -11.60
C ILE A 12 -20.59 2.49 -10.80
N LEU A 13 -21.59 2.80 -9.97
CA LEU A 13 -21.56 3.98 -9.10
C LEU A 13 -20.37 3.94 -8.12
N SER A 14 -20.02 2.78 -7.55
CA SER A 14 -18.83 2.65 -6.68
C SER A 14 -17.52 2.84 -7.44
N ARG A 15 -17.40 2.36 -8.68
CA ARG A 15 -16.25 2.64 -9.55
C ARG A 15 -16.16 4.10 -9.95
N PHE A 16 -17.29 4.75 -10.23
CA PHE A 16 -17.33 6.17 -10.60
C PHE A 16 -16.94 7.08 -9.42
N THR A 17 -17.42 6.78 -8.19
CA THR A 17 -16.99 7.52 -7.00
C THR A 17 -15.51 7.31 -6.71
N GLU A 18 -14.98 6.09 -6.86
CA GLU A 18 -13.55 5.83 -6.68
C GLU A 18 -12.67 6.56 -7.73
N ILE A 19 -13.10 6.63 -9.00
CA ILE A 19 -12.42 7.41 -10.05
C ILE A 19 -12.42 8.91 -9.74
N THR A 20 -13.53 9.45 -9.26
CA THR A 20 -13.70 10.89 -9.00
C THR A 20 -12.94 11.34 -7.75
N VAL A 21 -12.90 10.49 -6.70
CA VAL A 21 -12.08 10.71 -5.50
C VAL A 21 -10.59 10.72 -5.86
N ARG A 22 -10.12 9.80 -6.72
CA ARG A 22 -8.72 9.79 -7.18
C ARG A 22 -8.28 11.08 -7.86
N ALA A 23 -9.13 11.66 -8.72
CA ALA A 23 -8.78 12.87 -9.46
C ALA A 23 -8.72 14.13 -8.58
N SER A 24 -9.30 14.08 -7.37
CA SER A 24 -9.43 15.23 -6.47
C SER A 24 -8.50 15.20 -5.26
N HIS A 25 -7.76 14.10 -5.04
CA HIS A 25 -6.91 13.92 -3.85
C HIS A 25 -5.46 13.66 -4.24
N ARG A 26 -4.54 14.17 -3.41
CA ARG A 26 -3.08 13.94 -3.55
C ARG A 26 -2.54 12.81 -2.68
N PHE A 27 -3.25 12.52 -1.59
CA PHE A 27 -2.81 11.57 -0.58
C PHE A 27 -3.91 10.55 -0.31
N TYR A 28 -3.50 9.35 0.10
CA TYR A 28 -4.39 8.34 0.62
C TYR A 28 -3.83 7.78 1.92
N ILE A 29 -4.63 7.73 2.98
CA ILE A 29 -4.20 7.11 4.23
C ILE A 29 -4.24 5.59 4.03
N ALA A 30 -3.05 5.00 3.91
CA ALA A 30 -2.83 3.58 3.64
C ALA A 30 -2.41 2.84 4.92
N PHE A 31 -3.06 3.14 6.04
CA PHE A 31 -2.78 2.46 7.30
C PHE A 31 -3.32 1.03 7.26
N GLU A 32 -2.48 0.10 7.70
CA GLU A 32 -2.89 -1.27 7.91
C GLU A 32 -3.60 -1.45 9.25
N ASN A 33 -4.36 -2.53 9.35
CA ASN A 33 -5.14 -2.83 10.55
C ASN A 33 -4.25 -3.12 11.77
N SER A 34 -2.98 -3.46 11.52
CA SER A 34 -1.95 -3.72 12.51
C SER A 34 -0.59 -3.26 11.97
N ILE A 35 0.33 -2.85 12.84
CA ILE A 35 1.72 -2.59 12.46
C ILE A 35 2.47 -3.90 12.56
N CYS A 36 2.78 -4.51 11.42
CA CYS A 36 3.53 -5.76 11.39
C CYS A 36 4.59 -5.75 10.31
N LYS A 37 5.68 -6.45 10.57
CA LYS A 37 6.73 -6.75 9.59
C LYS A 37 6.10 -7.34 8.34
N ASP A 38 6.55 -6.88 7.18
CA ASP A 38 6.15 -7.35 5.85
C ASP A 38 4.64 -7.17 5.54
N TYR A 39 3.85 -6.55 6.43
CA TYR A 39 2.41 -6.38 6.24
C TYR A 39 2.10 -5.10 5.48
N VAL A 40 2.20 -5.18 4.15
CA VAL A 40 1.80 -4.14 3.20
C VAL A 40 0.80 -4.73 2.21
N THR A 41 -0.40 -4.16 2.12
CA THR A 41 -1.51 -4.76 1.38
C THR A 41 -1.98 -3.92 0.18
N GLU A 42 -3.16 -4.22 -0.35
CA GLU A 42 -3.80 -3.48 -1.44
C GLU A 42 -3.92 -1.98 -1.16
N LYS A 43 -4.01 -1.58 0.12
CA LYS A 43 -4.11 -0.16 0.51
C LYS A 43 -2.93 0.66 0.01
N TYR A 44 -1.74 0.07 -0.04
CA TYR A 44 -0.54 0.69 -0.58
C TYR A 44 -0.44 0.48 -2.09
N PHE A 45 -0.43 -0.78 -2.53
CA PHE A 45 -0.13 -1.13 -3.92
C PHE A 45 -1.15 -0.59 -4.91
N LEU A 46 -2.44 -0.56 -4.54
CA LEU A 46 -3.49 0.01 -5.39
C LEU A 46 -3.27 1.51 -5.60
N ARG A 47 -2.77 2.25 -4.59
CA ARG A 47 -2.58 3.71 -4.69
C ARG A 47 -1.34 4.07 -5.48
N MET A 48 -0.27 3.30 -5.31
CA MET A 48 0.88 3.31 -6.20
C MET A 48 0.49 3.10 -7.67
N SER A 49 -0.35 2.09 -7.95
CA SER A 49 -0.90 1.86 -9.30
C SER A 49 -1.85 2.96 -9.79
N GLN A 50 -2.25 3.89 -8.93
CA GLN A 50 -3.13 5.00 -9.27
C GLN A 50 -2.39 6.35 -9.32
N LEU A 51 -1.06 6.37 -9.13
CA LEU A 51 -0.25 7.59 -9.01
C LEU A 51 -0.77 8.53 -7.91
N LEU A 52 -1.17 7.94 -6.80
CA LEU A 52 -1.58 8.63 -5.58
C LEU A 52 -0.59 8.29 -4.47
N VAL A 53 -0.15 9.28 -3.69
CA VAL A 53 0.89 9.05 -2.66
C VAL A 53 0.24 8.44 -1.41
N PRO A 54 0.54 7.18 -1.05
CA PRO A 54 0.09 6.59 0.20
C PRO A 54 0.80 7.23 1.40
N VAL A 55 0.04 7.41 2.48
CA VAL A 55 0.52 7.75 3.82
C VAL A 55 0.48 6.49 4.66
N VAL A 56 1.65 5.98 5.05
CA VAL A 56 1.82 4.73 5.82
C VAL A 56 2.14 5.04 7.27
N PHE A 57 2.08 4.02 8.13
CA PHE A 57 2.35 4.21 9.56
C PHE A 57 3.85 4.28 9.86
N GLU A 58 4.61 3.22 9.54
CA GLU A 58 6.06 3.16 9.79
C GLU A 58 6.83 3.08 8.47
N ARG A 59 7.88 3.89 8.34
CA ARG A 59 8.76 3.93 7.16
C ARG A 59 9.45 2.60 6.89
N LYS A 60 9.89 1.96 7.96
CA LYS A 60 10.72 0.75 7.87
C LYS A 60 9.97 -0.43 7.22
N ILE A 61 8.66 -0.56 7.43
CA ILE A 61 7.87 -1.69 6.91
C ILE A 61 7.93 -1.80 5.37
N PRO A 62 7.59 -0.75 4.59
CA PRO A 62 7.74 -0.80 3.14
C PRO A 62 9.20 -0.82 2.67
N GLU A 63 10.13 -0.16 3.38
CA GLU A 63 11.55 -0.15 2.99
C GLU A 63 12.23 -1.52 3.15
N ASP A 64 11.90 -2.26 4.21
CA ASP A 64 12.39 -3.64 4.43
C ASP A 64 11.91 -4.59 3.31
N LEU A 65 10.79 -4.27 2.65
CA LEU A 65 10.28 -4.98 1.45
C LEU A 65 10.92 -4.49 0.13
N GLY A 66 11.85 -3.53 0.20
CA GLY A 66 12.50 -2.93 -0.97
C GLY A 66 11.60 -1.96 -1.74
N LEU A 67 10.53 -1.46 -1.13
CA LEU A 67 9.67 -0.46 -1.75
C LEU A 67 10.37 0.92 -1.73
N PRO A 68 10.26 1.70 -2.82
CA PRO A 68 11.01 2.94 -2.95
C PRO A 68 10.53 4.03 -1.98
N SER A 69 11.45 4.64 -1.22
CA SER A 69 11.17 5.65 -0.19
C SER A 69 10.52 6.92 -0.73
N ASP A 70 10.75 7.23 -2.00
CA ASP A 70 10.15 8.33 -2.74
C ASP A 70 8.79 7.95 -3.33
N SER A 71 8.09 6.96 -2.77
CA SER A 71 6.77 6.54 -3.23
C SER A 71 5.68 6.60 -2.17
N PHE A 72 6.03 6.99 -0.94
CA PHE A 72 5.11 7.11 0.19
C PHE A 72 5.58 8.15 1.20
N ILE A 73 4.67 8.55 2.09
CA ILE A 73 4.96 9.38 3.26
C ILE A 73 4.71 8.53 4.50
N ALA A 74 5.64 8.49 5.46
CA ALA A 74 5.44 7.72 6.69
C ALA A 74 5.08 8.64 7.86
N LEU A 75 4.19 8.17 8.74
CA LEU A 75 3.75 8.94 9.91
C LEU A 75 4.89 9.09 10.94
N ASP A 76 5.71 8.06 11.10
CA ASP A 76 6.85 8.03 12.03
C ASP A 76 8.04 8.91 11.60
N ASP A 77 8.01 9.50 10.41
CA ASP A 77 8.96 10.56 10.01
C ASP A 77 8.73 11.89 10.76
N PHE A 78 7.58 12.03 11.43
CA PHE A 78 7.14 13.27 12.06
C PHE A 78 7.02 13.12 13.58
N ASN A 79 7.36 14.17 14.33
CA ASN A 79 7.28 14.15 15.79
C ASN A 79 5.82 14.19 16.30
N SER A 80 4.87 14.54 15.42
CA SER A 80 3.44 14.56 15.76
C SER A 80 2.54 14.48 14.52
N ILE A 81 1.30 14.04 14.73
CA ILE A 81 0.25 14.08 13.69
C ILE A 81 0.02 15.51 13.17
N ARG A 82 0.20 16.54 14.02
CA ARG A 82 0.09 17.94 13.61
C ARG A 82 1.18 18.31 12.60
N GLU A 83 2.40 17.84 12.83
CA GLU A 83 3.52 18.08 11.92
C GLU A 83 3.29 17.40 10.57
N LEU A 84 2.83 16.14 10.57
CA LEU A 84 2.39 15.46 9.34
C LEU A 84 1.29 16.27 8.63
N GLY A 85 0.26 16.72 9.36
CA GLY A 85 -0.83 17.51 8.80
C GLY A 85 -0.34 18.80 8.13
N ASN A 86 0.60 19.51 8.77
CA ASN A 86 1.24 20.70 8.20
C ASN A 86 2.05 20.36 6.95
N TYR A 87 2.77 19.24 6.96
CA TYR A 87 3.56 18.77 5.81
C TYR A 87 2.67 18.43 4.61
N LEU A 88 1.60 17.65 4.81
CA LEU A 88 0.63 17.33 3.76
C LEU A 88 -0.05 18.60 3.22
N ASN A 89 -0.36 19.56 4.09
CA ASN A 89 -0.93 20.85 3.68
C ASN A 89 0.06 21.67 2.84
N LYS A 90 1.35 21.65 3.15
CA LYS A 90 2.38 22.30 2.33
C LYS A 90 2.47 21.64 0.94
N LEU A 91 2.57 20.31 0.88
CA LEU A 91 2.65 19.57 -0.38
C LEU A 91 1.38 19.70 -1.24
N ARG A 92 0.23 20.04 -0.64
CA ARG A 92 -0.99 20.35 -1.39
C ARG A 92 -0.81 21.54 -2.33
N TYR A 93 0.05 22.51 -1.98
CA TYR A 93 0.28 23.73 -2.75
C TYR A 93 1.63 23.78 -3.48
N ASP A 94 2.51 22.80 -3.24
CA ASP A 94 3.83 22.71 -3.85
C ASP A 94 3.92 21.49 -4.77
N ASP A 95 3.57 21.70 -6.04
CA ASP A 95 3.57 20.65 -7.08
C ASP A 95 4.96 20.09 -7.34
N TYR A 96 5.99 20.93 -7.22
CA TYR A 96 7.37 20.49 -7.43
C TYR A 96 7.76 19.47 -6.36
N SER A 97 7.59 19.81 -5.08
CA SER A 97 7.88 18.88 -3.99
C SER A 97 7.00 17.63 -4.02
N TYR A 98 5.71 17.78 -4.33
CA TYR A 98 4.80 16.64 -4.47
C TYR A 98 5.23 15.69 -5.60
N SER A 99 5.65 16.24 -6.75
CA SER A 99 6.05 15.44 -7.91
C SER A 99 7.26 14.52 -7.64
N ARG A 100 8.09 14.84 -6.64
CA ARG A 100 9.23 14.01 -6.27
C ARG A 100 8.81 12.63 -5.75
N TYR A 101 7.59 12.49 -5.23
CA TYR A 101 7.03 11.20 -4.80
C TYR A 101 6.67 10.24 -5.96
N PHE A 102 7.03 10.61 -7.19
CA PHE A 102 6.88 9.77 -8.37
C PHE A 102 8.21 9.46 -9.05
N ALA A 103 9.35 9.80 -8.45
CA ALA A 103 10.65 9.51 -9.04
C ALA A 103 10.91 7.99 -9.16
N TRP A 104 10.32 7.17 -8.28
CA TRP A 104 10.29 5.71 -8.36
C TRP A 104 9.80 5.17 -9.70
N THR A 105 8.92 5.91 -10.40
CA THR A 105 8.37 5.47 -11.71
C THR A 105 9.44 5.34 -12.79
N LYS A 106 10.64 5.89 -12.56
CA LYS A 106 11.81 5.77 -13.44
C LYS A 106 12.53 4.43 -13.30
N THR A 107 12.42 3.78 -12.14
CA THR A 107 13.18 2.56 -11.81
C THR A 107 12.29 1.35 -11.51
N PHE A 108 11.02 1.57 -11.17
CA PHE A 108 10.05 0.50 -10.91
C PHE A 108 8.90 0.57 -11.92
N ALA A 109 8.46 -0.62 -12.36
CA ALA A 109 7.26 -0.73 -13.16
C ALA A 109 6.02 -0.39 -12.32
N LYS A 110 5.16 0.48 -12.85
CA LYS A 110 3.85 0.72 -12.27
C LYS A 110 3.06 -0.59 -12.24
N PRO A 111 2.55 -1.05 -11.07
CA PRO A 111 1.79 -2.29 -11.02
C PRO A 111 0.51 -2.13 -11.85
N ILE A 112 0.34 -2.89 -12.93
CA ILE A 112 -0.87 -2.85 -13.77
C ILE A 112 -2.04 -3.55 -13.05
N LEU A 113 -1.72 -4.64 -12.36
CA LEU A 113 -2.56 -5.40 -11.44
C LEU A 113 -1.63 -5.96 -10.36
N TYR A 114 -2.06 -5.96 -9.09
CA TYR A 114 -1.35 -6.71 -8.06
C TYR A 114 -1.49 -8.21 -8.37
N ARG A 115 -0.44 -8.83 -8.90
CA ARG A 115 -0.30 -10.29 -9.00
C ARG A 115 0.87 -10.67 -8.12
N SER A 116 0.57 -11.42 -7.07
CA SER A 116 1.60 -12.03 -6.22
C SER A 116 2.15 -13.27 -6.94
N ASP A 117 3.48 -13.39 -7.00
CA ASP A 117 4.16 -14.60 -7.45
C ASP A 117 4.20 -15.71 -6.39
N ALA A 118 3.50 -15.52 -5.25
CA ALA A 118 3.48 -16.49 -4.16
C ALA A 118 3.11 -17.90 -4.63
N LEU A 119 2.14 -18.04 -5.55
CA LEU A 119 1.76 -19.35 -6.10
C LEU A 119 2.87 -19.98 -6.96
N CYS A 120 3.60 -19.17 -7.73
CA CYS A 120 4.75 -19.63 -8.51
C CYS A 120 5.89 -20.08 -7.59
N ASN A 121 6.16 -19.32 -6.53
CA ASN A 121 7.19 -19.66 -5.54
C ASN A 121 6.83 -20.95 -4.78
N ILE A 122 5.57 -21.10 -4.36
CA ILE A 122 5.09 -22.35 -3.75
C ILE A 122 5.26 -23.54 -4.71
N CYS A 123 4.93 -23.34 -5.99
CA CYS A 123 5.12 -24.39 -7.01
C CYS A 123 6.61 -24.78 -7.14
N MET A 124 7.50 -23.79 -7.16
CA MET A 124 8.95 -24.00 -7.19
C MET A 124 9.45 -24.73 -5.94
N ASP A 125 8.95 -24.37 -4.76
CA ASP A 125 9.29 -25.02 -3.49
C ASP A 125 8.83 -26.48 -3.47
N ILE A 126 7.63 -26.77 -3.95
CA ILE A 126 7.12 -28.15 -4.11
C ILE A 126 8.00 -28.93 -5.08
N TYR A 127 8.33 -28.34 -6.23
CA TYR A 127 9.18 -28.99 -7.25
C TYR A 127 10.57 -29.31 -6.71
N ASN A 128 11.19 -28.36 -6.00
CA ASN A 128 12.51 -28.52 -5.39
C ASN A 128 12.50 -29.35 -4.10
N GLN A 129 11.32 -29.80 -3.65
CA GLN A 129 11.13 -30.48 -2.37
C GLN A 129 11.67 -29.67 -1.19
N SER A 130 11.61 -28.34 -1.28
CA SER A 130 11.90 -27.43 -0.19
C SER A 130 10.99 -27.76 0.99
N LYS A 131 11.56 -27.91 2.18
CA LYS A 131 10.79 -28.16 3.41
C LYS A 131 10.77 -26.89 4.26
N MET A 132 9.59 -26.31 4.42
CA MET A 132 9.31 -25.29 5.42
C MET A 132 8.37 -25.90 6.47
N GLU A 133 8.86 -26.05 7.70
CA GLU A 133 8.07 -26.56 8.82
C GLU A 133 7.87 -25.46 9.84
N ILE A 134 6.63 -24.96 9.94
CA ILE A 134 6.22 -24.09 11.04
C ILE A 134 5.44 -24.94 12.05
N ARG A 135 6.06 -25.23 13.20
CA ARG A 135 5.44 -26.06 14.24
C ARG A 135 4.28 -25.38 14.96
N ASN A 136 4.33 -24.05 15.06
CA ASN A 136 3.28 -23.25 15.68
C ASN A 136 3.04 -22.00 14.83
N ILE A 137 1.97 -22.04 14.03
CA ILE A 137 1.62 -20.95 13.13
C ILE A 137 1.25 -19.67 13.87
N THR A 138 0.58 -19.79 15.02
CA THR A 138 0.25 -18.64 15.87
C THR A 138 1.51 -17.99 16.38
N GLN A 139 2.47 -18.77 16.89
CA GLN A 139 3.76 -18.26 17.35
C GLN A 139 4.49 -17.54 16.22
N TYR A 140 4.54 -18.15 15.03
CA TYR A 140 5.20 -17.57 13.86
C TYR A 140 4.62 -16.20 13.46
N TYR A 141 3.29 -16.05 13.48
CA TYR A 141 2.64 -14.79 13.09
C TYR A 141 2.51 -13.77 14.22
N VAL A 142 2.59 -14.18 15.49
CA VAL A 142 2.35 -13.29 16.64
C VAL A 142 3.64 -12.84 17.31
N GLU A 143 4.65 -13.71 17.44
CA GLU A 143 5.88 -13.36 18.13
C GLU A 143 6.82 -12.56 17.24
N ASN A 144 7.20 -11.36 17.71
CA ASN A 144 8.16 -10.47 17.06
C ASN A 144 7.79 -10.03 15.63
N GLN A 145 6.53 -10.24 15.20
CA GLN A 145 6.06 -9.78 13.89
C GLN A 145 5.34 -8.44 13.97
N CYS A 146 4.58 -8.19 15.04
CA CYS A 146 3.71 -7.02 15.14
C CYS A 146 4.05 -6.15 16.36
N ASN A 147 4.04 -4.83 16.16
CA ASN A 147 4.05 -3.89 17.27
C ASN A 147 2.67 -3.93 17.93
N ASN A 148 2.60 -4.48 19.14
CA ASN A 148 1.38 -4.45 19.93
C ASN A 148 1.18 -3.02 20.45
N PHE A 149 0.21 -2.30 19.90
CA PHE A 149 -0.27 -1.08 20.54
C PHE A 149 -0.83 -1.48 21.92
N LYS A 150 -0.17 -1.01 22.99
CA LYS A 150 -0.77 -0.93 24.32
C LYS A 150 -1.41 0.43 24.51
#